data_AF-A0A2S4L3A5-F1
#
_entry.id   AF-A0A2S4L3A5-F1
#
_cell.length_a   1.000
_cell.length_b   1.000
_cell.length_c   1.000
_cell.angle_alpha   90.00
_cell.angle_beta   90.00
_cell.angle_gamma   90.00
#
_symmetry.space_group_name_H-M   'P 1'
#
loop_
_entity.id
_entity.type
_entity.pdbx_description
1 polymer ?
#
loop_
_entity_poly.entity_id
_entity_poly.type
_entity_poly.pdbx_seq_one_letter_code
_entity_poly.pdbx_strand_id
1 'polypeptide(L)'
;MPEEPHLTQHNPSSLSINLLPSIHAAAIAFKMFGFTQRKTLDIVTVFHKASSPASTRVVNLLKQMSANAQAGATMDQASDTTSQTNARRDPFELNITEEPPTAEQVQTILEYVGKGVISQVVKGAHDQKDALKRFKQNQDNFLRPVTVDWSNGKAIAGDNESEILKLLNEQK
;
A
#
# COMPACT_ATOMS: atom_id res chain seq x y z
N MET A 1 -59.10 48.46 2.49
CA MET A 1 -59.13 47.00 2.71
C MET A 1 -60.10 46.43 1.70
N PRO A 2 -59.58 45.72 0.68
CA PRO A 2 -59.58 44.25 0.75
C PRO A 2 -58.31 43.58 0.19
N GLU A 3 -57.93 42.52 0.90
CA GLU A 3 -57.42 41.19 0.49
C GLU A 3 -56.26 41.02 -0.49
N GLU A 4 -55.14 40.52 0.05
CA GLU A 4 -54.13 39.73 -0.68
C GLU A 4 -54.69 38.37 -1.12
N PRO A 5 -54.22 37.85 -2.26
CA PRO A 5 -54.08 36.41 -2.44
C PRO A 5 -52.61 35.97 -2.33
N HIS A 6 -52.40 35.16 -1.30
CA HIS A 6 -51.23 34.35 -1.02
C HIS A 6 -50.72 33.57 -2.24
N LEU A 7 -49.42 33.68 -2.54
CA LEU A 7 -48.73 32.73 -3.41
C LEU A 7 -48.01 31.68 -2.57
N THR A 8 -48.43 30.45 -2.81
CA THR A 8 -48.12 29.22 -2.10
C THR A 8 -46.64 28.87 -2.09
N GLN A 9 -46.16 28.60 -0.87
CA GLN A 9 -44.89 27.96 -0.54
C GLN A 9 -44.83 26.54 -1.14
N HIS A 10 -43.92 26.30 -2.08
CA HIS A 10 -43.56 24.94 -2.50
C HIS A 10 -42.32 24.48 -1.74
N ASN A 11 -42.55 23.57 -0.79
CA ASN A 11 -41.53 22.75 -0.17
C ASN A 11 -41.49 21.39 -0.88
N PRO A 12 -40.35 20.95 -1.42
CA PRO A 12 -40.09 19.52 -1.60
C PRO A 12 -39.14 19.02 -0.52
N SER A 13 -39.73 18.44 0.52
CA SER A 13 -39.02 17.51 1.40
C SER A 13 -38.74 16.20 0.66
N SER A 14 -37.55 15.65 0.90
CA SER A 14 -37.17 14.23 0.83
C SER A 14 -36.64 13.70 -0.50
N LEU A 15 -35.35 13.31 -0.54
CA LEU A 15 -34.94 11.92 -0.30
C LEU A 15 -33.42 11.79 -0.54
N SER A 16 -32.70 11.41 0.52
CA SER A 16 -31.31 10.97 0.47
C SER A 16 -31.20 9.67 -0.34
N ILE A 17 -30.35 9.65 -1.37
CA ILE A 17 -29.83 8.42 -1.96
C ILE A 17 -28.33 8.62 -2.17
N ASN A 18 -27.54 8.18 -1.17
CA ASN A 18 -26.11 7.95 -1.36
C ASN A 18 -25.96 6.69 -2.22
N LEU A 19 -25.72 6.88 -3.51
CA LEU A 19 -25.37 5.81 -4.42
C LEU A 19 -23.85 5.61 -4.40
N LEU A 20 -23.38 4.56 -3.71
CA LEU A 20 -22.02 4.04 -3.89
C LEU A 20 -21.86 3.58 -5.35
N PRO A 21 -20.84 4.02 -6.09
CA PRO A 21 -20.45 3.31 -7.29
C PRO A 21 -19.77 2.00 -6.92
N SER A 22 -20.41 0.92 -7.36
CA SER A 22 -19.91 -0.44 -7.43
C SER A 22 -18.45 -0.50 -7.89
N ILE A 23 -17.63 -1.17 -7.09
CA ILE A 23 -16.27 -1.60 -7.41
C ILE A 23 -16.24 -2.27 -8.79
N HIS A 24 -15.67 -1.56 -9.77
CA HIS A 24 -15.35 -2.16 -11.06
C HIS A 24 -14.16 -3.09 -10.85
N ALA A 25 -14.38 -4.38 -11.09
CA ALA A 25 -13.31 -5.33 -11.37
C ALA A 25 -12.57 -4.85 -12.63
N ALA A 26 -11.39 -4.27 -12.44
CA ALA A 26 -10.48 -3.98 -13.54
C ALA A 26 -9.88 -5.31 -14.04
N ALA A 27 -10.54 -5.92 -15.03
CA ALA A 27 -9.90 -6.93 -15.86
C ALA A 27 -8.84 -6.24 -16.73
N ILE A 28 -7.56 -6.40 -16.36
CA ILE A 28 -6.43 -5.91 -17.15
C ILE A 28 -6.29 -6.82 -18.38
N ALA A 29 -6.87 -6.39 -19.50
CA ALA A 29 -6.64 -6.98 -20.81
C ALA A 29 -5.31 -6.46 -21.38
N PHE A 30 -4.26 -7.28 -21.30
CA PHE A 30 -2.96 -6.98 -21.89
C PHE A 30 -3.02 -7.24 -23.41
N LYS A 31 -2.99 -6.18 -24.23
CA LYS A 31 -2.82 -6.30 -25.68
C LYS A 31 -1.38 -5.96 -26.06
N MET A 32 -0.67 -6.97 -26.57
CA MET A 32 0.72 -6.90 -27.02
C MET A 32 0.86 -6.09 -28.31
N PHE A 33 1.93 -5.27 -28.40
CA PHE A 33 2.78 -5.07 -29.59
C PHE A 33 4.03 -4.24 -29.19
N GLY A 34 5.23 -4.66 -29.63
CA GLY A 34 6.43 -3.82 -29.67
C GLY A 34 7.50 -4.07 -28.58
N PHE A 35 8.74 -4.30 -29.02
CA PHE A 35 9.92 -4.70 -28.27
C PHE A 35 10.46 -3.63 -27.31
N THR A 36 10.46 -3.91 -26.02
CA THR A 36 11.49 -3.57 -25.01
C THR A 36 11.16 -4.43 -23.78
N GLN A 37 12.15 -5.04 -23.13
CA GLN A 37 11.93 -5.71 -21.85
C GLN A 37 11.41 -4.68 -20.83
N ARG A 38 10.09 -4.58 -20.68
CA ARG A 38 9.48 -3.87 -19.55
C ARG A 38 9.76 -4.73 -18.32
N LYS A 39 10.87 -4.45 -17.63
CA LYS A 39 11.01 -4.85 -16.23
C LYS A 39 9.74 -4.33 -15.54
N THR A 40 8.91 -5.23 -15.05
CA THR A 40 7.80 -4.84 -14.17
C THR A 40 8.43 -4.15 -12.98
N LEU A 41 8.04 -2.90 -12.70
CA LEU A 41 8.54 -2.18 -11.53
C LEU A 41 8.27 -3.04 -10.29
N ASP A 42 9.22 -3.03 -9.37
CA ASP A 42 9.03 -3.73 -8.10
C ASP A 42 7.86 -3.12 -7.35
N ILE A 43 6.97 -3.95 -6.80
CA ILE A 43 5.80 -3.47 -6.08
C ILE A 43 6.09 -3.53 -4.58
N VAL A 44 6.07 -2.36 -3.95
CA VAL A 44 6.14 -2.22 -2.50
C VAL A 44 4.77 -1.78 -2.01
N THR A 45 4.16 -2.57 -1.14
CA THR A 45 2.90 -2.22 -0.48
C THR A 45 3.14 -1.85 0.98
N VAL A 46 2.52 -0.77 1.45
CA VAL A 46 2.42 -0.47 2.88
C VAL A 46 0.96 -0.55 3.33
N PHE A 47 0.71 -1.46 4.26
CA PHE A 47 -0.55 -1.55 5.00
C PHE A 47 -0.46 -0.63 6.21
N HIS A 48 -1.27 0.41 6.26
CA HIS A 48 -1.17 1.45 7.28
C HIS A 48 -2.52 1.79 7.91
N LYS A 49 -2.51 2.60 8.96
CA LYS A 49 -3.73 3.20 9.54
C LYS A 49 -3.45 4.68 9.76
N ALA A 50 -4.19 5.59 9.13
CA ALA A 50 -3.94 7.04 9.19
C ALA A 50 -4.02 7.61 10.62
N SER A 51 -4.77 6.94 11.50
CA SER A 51 -4.85 7.29 12.92
C SER A 51 -3.61 6.89 13.74
N SER A 52 -2.63 6.20 13.15
CA SER A 52 -1.40 5.77 13.82
C SER A 52 -0.21 6.67 13.40
N PRO A 53 0.45 7.36 14.35
CA PRO A 53 1.65 8.15 14.05
C PRO A 53 2.78 7.34 13.41
N ALA A 54 2.97 6.09 13.84
CA ALA A 54 3.94 5.16 13.27
C ALA A 54 3.65 4.88 11.78
N SER A 55 2.38 4.62 11.45
CA SER A 55 1.93 4.44 10.07
C SER A 55 2.22 5.67 9.20
N THR A 56 1.90 6.87 9.70
CA THR A 56 2.12 8.12 8.96
C THR A 56 3.59 8.37 8.68
N ARG A 57 4.49 8.08 9.63
CA ARG A 57 5.94 8.19 9.43
C ARG A 57 6.42 7.27 8.31
N VAL A 58 6.04 5.98 8.36
CA VAL A 58 6.43 5.00 7.33
C VAL A 58 5.90 5.38 5.95
N VAL A 59 4.64 5.83 5.85
CA VAL A 59 4.07 6.28 4.57
C VAL A 59 4.85 7.47 4.00
N ASN A 60 5.20 8.45 4.83
CA ASN A 60 5.96 9.62 4.38
C ASN A 60 7.39 9.23 3.93
N LEU A 61 8.06 8.36 4.69
CA LEU A 61 9.36 7.82 4.33
C LEU A 61 9.32 7.13 2.97
N LEU A 62 8.36 6.21 2.77
CA LEU A 62 8.23 5.47 1.51
C LEU A 62 7.91 6.37 0.32
N LYS A 63 7.04 7.38 0.50
CA LYS A 63 6.76 8.38 -0.54
C LYS A 63 8.00 9.14 -0.97
N GLN A 64 8.80 9.62 0.00
CA GLN A 64 10.06 10.30 -0.28
C GLN A 64 11.03 9.40 -1.03
N MET A 65 11.17 8.14 -0.60
CA MET A 65 12.06 7.17 -1.26
C MET A 65 11.62 6.85 -2.68
N SER A 66 10.32 6.64 -2.91
CA SER A 66 9.77 6.40 -4.24
C SER A 66 10.03 7.60 -5.15
N ALA A 67 9.76 8.83 -4.71
CA ALA A 67 10.04 10.03 -5.49
C ALA A 67 11.55 10.18 -5.83
N ASN A 68 12.42 9.91 -4.86
CA ASN A 68 13.87 9.98 -5.05
C ASN A 68 14.38 8.95 -6.07
N ALA A 69 13.84 7.73 -6.06
CA ALA A 69 14.20 6.67 -7.01
C ALA A 69 13.79 7.05 -8.45
N GLN A 70 12.59 7.61 -8.63
CA GLN A 70 12.10 8.07 -9.94
C GLN A 70 12.93 9.25 -10.50
N ALA A 71 13.29 10.21 -9.63
CA ALA A 71 14.13 11.35 -10.02
C ALA A 71 15.54 10.91 -10.44
N GLY A 72 16.14 9.95 -9.72
CA GLY A 72 17.44 9.38 -10.06
C GLY A 72 17.45 8.70 -11.44
N ALA A 73 16.40 7.91 -11.72
CA ALA A 73 16.26 7.25 -13.02
C ALA A 73 16.17 8.23 -14.20
N THR A 74 15.60 9.42 -14.02
CA THR A 74 15.49 10.42 -15.11
C THR A 74 16.86 11.01 -15.46
N MET A 75 17.75 11.16 -14.48
CA MET A 75 19.09 11.73 -14.66
C MET A 75 20.08 10.74 -15.30
N ASP A 76 20.02 9.46 -14.92
CA ASP A 76 20.91 8.42 -15.43
C ASP A 76 20.56 7.96 -16.86
N GLN A 77 19.32 8.15 -17.32
CA GLN A 77 18.94 7.87 -18.72
C GLN A 77 19.44 8.93 -19.71
N ALA A 78 19.94 10.08 -19.23
CA ALA A 78 20.50 11.14 -20.05
C ALA A 78 22.03 11.12 -20.16
N SER A 79 22.71 10.26 -19.38
CA SER A 79 24.16 10.16 -19.35
C SER A 79 24.57 8.72 -19.70
N ASP A 80 25.30 8.54 -20.79
CA ASP A 80 25.86 7.25 -21.19
C ASP A 80 26.59 6.58 -20.02
N THR A 81 26.31 5.28 -19.87
CA THR A 81 26.57 4.43 -18.71
C THR A 81 27.98 4.57 -18.13
N THR A 82 28.08 5.21 -16.96
CA THR A 82 29.21 5.00 -16.04
C THR A 82 28.68 4.39 -14.75
N SER A 83 28.94 3.10 -14.61
CA SER A 83 28.72 2.37 -13.37
C SER A 83 29.46 3.03 -12.22
N GLN A 84 28.82 3.03 -11.05
CA GLN A 84 29.29 3.51 -9.75
C GLN A 84 29.04 5.00 -9.48
N THR A 85 28.02 5.31 -8.68
CA THR A 85 28.22 5.87 -7.33
C THR A 85 26.89 5.96 -6.55
N ASN A 86 26.90 5.36 -5.35
CA ASN A 86 25.92 5.47 -4.25
C ASN A 86 24.59 4.73 -4.43
N ALA A 87 24.49 3.55 -3.80
CA ALA A 87 23.31 2.90 -3.20
C ALA A 87 21.92 3.54 -3.47
N ARG A 88 21.56 3.74 -4.74
CA ARG A 88 20.25 4.24 -5.15
C ARG A 88 19.46 3.04 -5.61
N ARG A 89 18.33 2.81 -4.95
CA ARG A 89 17.40 1.78 -5.36
C ARG A 89 16.86 2.08 -6.75
N ASP A 90 16.67 1.04 -7.55
CA ASP A 90 15.85 1.08 -8.76
C ASP A 90 14.44 1.64 -8.45
N PRO A 91 13.81 2.32 -9.43
CA PRO A 91 12.42 2.73 -9.35
C PRO A 91 11.49 1.58 -8.97
N PHE A 92 10.54 1.86 -8.06
CA PHE A 92 9.53 0.91 -7.62
C PHE A 92 8.16 1.57 -7.54
N GLU A 93 7.12 0.77 -7.69
CA GLU A 93 5.72 1.17 -7.52
C GLU A 93 5.35 1.09 -6.03
N LEU A 94 4.94 2.23 -5.47
CA LEU A 94 4.50 2.32 -4.08
C LEU A 94 2.99 2.26 -4.00
N ASN A 95 2.45 1.19 -3.42
CA ASN A 95 1.04 1.04 -3.08
C ASN A 95 0.82 1.34 -1.58
N ILE A 96 -0.09 2.25 -1.27
CA ILE A 96 -0.43 2.64 0.11
C ILE A 96 -1.89 2.29 0.32
N THR A 97 -2.18 1.48 1.35
CA THR A 97 -3.55 1.05 1.63
C THR A 97 -3.87 1.01 3.12
N GLU A 98 -5.09 1.43 3.46
CA GLU A 98 -5.69 1.23 4.79
C GLU A 98 -6.57 -0.01 4.85
N GLU A 99 -6.87 -0.61 3.69
CA GLU A 99 -7.65 -1.82 3.62
C GLU A 99 -6.87 -2.99 4.24
N PRO A 100 -7.55 -3.88 4.97
CA PRO A 100 -6.92 -5.08 5.50
C PRO A 100 -6.44 -5.99 4.35
N PRO A 101 -5.29 -6.67 4.50
CA PRO A 101 -4.84 -7.66 3.51
C PRO A 101 -5.82 -8.83 3.35
N THR A 102 -5.78 -9.53 2.22
CA THR A 102 -6.49 -10.82 2.12
C THR A 102 -5.81 -11.89 2.99
N ALA A 103 -6.51 -12.99 3.29
CA ALA A 103 -5.92 -14.07 4.08
C ALA A 103 -4.69 -14.69 3.39
N GLU A 104 -4.72 -14.78 2.06
CA GLU A 104 -3.59 -15.24 1.23
C GLU A 104 -2.43 -14.26 1.32
N GLN A 105 -2.68 -12.95 1.26
CA GLN A 105 -1.64 -11.94 1.46
C GLN A 105 -1.02 -12.03 2.85
N VAL A 106 -1.82 -12.22 3.91
CA VAL A 106 -1.29 -12.43 5.27
C VAL A 106 -0.42 -13.67 5.34
N GLN A 107 -0.80 -14.76 4.69
CA GLN A 107 0.02 -15.97 4.63
C GLN A 107 1.40 -15.67 4.05
N THR A 108 1.44 -15.02 2.89
CA THR A 108 2.69 -14.63 2.23
C THR A 108 3.53 -13.67 3.08
N ILE A 109 2.90 -12.68 3.71
CA ILE A 109 3.58 -11.73 4.60
C ILE A 109 4.26 -12.47 5.75
N LEU A 110 3.56 -13.43 6.39
CA LEU A 110 4.11 -14.23 7.49
C LEU A 110 5.32 -15.07 7.06
N GLU A 111 5.33 -15.54 5.81
CA GLU A 111 6.48 -16.24 5.23
C GLU A 111 7.66 -15.28 5.00
N TYR A 112 7.40 -14.05 4.59
CA TYR A 112 8.44 -13.04 4.32
C TYR A 112 9.09 -12.46 5.57
N VAL A 113 8.32 -12.25 6.65
CA VAL A 113 8.87 -11.72 7.91
C VAL A 113 9.64 -12.79 8.70
N GLY A 114 9.30 -14.07 8.51
CA GLY A 114 9.91 -15.19 9.24
C GLY A 114 9.34 -15.41 10.65
N LYS A 115 9.70 -16.55 11.25
CA LYS A 115 9.04 -17.07 12.47
C LYS A 115 9.18 -16.18 13.71
N GLY A 116 10.26 -15.40 13.83
CA GLY A 116 10.59 -14.63 15.03
C GLY A 116 9.74 -13.38 15.25
N VAL A 117 8.99 -12.94 14.25
CA VAL A 117 8.29 -11.64 14.25
C VAL A 117 6.79 -11.77 13.92
N ILE A 118 6.26 -12.99 13.93
CA ILE A 118 4.83 -13.28 13.65
C ILE A 118 3.89 -12.48 14.56
N SER A 119 4.22 -12.38 15.85
CA SER A 119 3.43 -11.63 16.84
C SER A 119 3.43 -10.12 16.60
N GLN A 120 4.38 -9.61 15.81
CA GLN A 120 4.45 -8.21 15.39
C GLN A 120 3.60 -7.93 14.15
N VAL A 121 3.22 -8.96 13.39
CA VAL A 121 2.29 -8.86 12.26
C VAL A 121 0.85 -9.13 12.70
N VAL A 122 0.63 -10.16 13.53
CA VAL A 122 -0.70 -10.51 14.05
C VAL A 122 -0.67 -10.57 15.57
N LYS A 123 -1.53 -9.75 16.20
CA LYS A 123 -1.64 -9.61 17.65
C LYS A 123 -1.87 -10.97 18.33
N GLY A 124 -0.97 -11.32 19.24
CA GLY A 124 -1.08 -12.51 20.10
C GLY A 124 -0.89 -13.84 19.37
N ALA A 125 -0.39 -13.82 18.13
CA ALA A 125 -0.09 -15.03 17.39
C ALA A 125 1.26 -15.64 17.81
N HIS A 126 1.29 -16.97 17.93
CA HIS A 126 2.52 -17.71 18.27
C HIS A 126 3.21 -18.34 17.06
N ASP A 127 2.43 -18.69 16.04
CA ASP A 127 2.90 -19.30 14.80
C ASP A 127 2.04 -18.86 13.62
N GLN A 128 2.42 -19.24 12.40
CA GLN A 128 1.75 -18.81 11.17
C GLN A 128 0.30 -19.31 11.09
N LYS A 129 0.02 -20.52 11.60
CA LYS A 129 -1.33 -21.10 11.58
C LYS A 129 -2.24 -20.36 12.57
N ASP A 130 -1.74 -20.06 13.76
CA ASP A 130 -2.43 -19.28 14.77
C ASP A 130 -2.67 -17.83 14.29
N ALA A 131 -1.66 -17.21 13.66
CA ALA A 131 -1.78 -15.89 13.06
C ALA A 131 -2.90 -15.82 12.02
N LEU A 132 -2.92 -16.76 11.06
CA LEU A 132 -3.98 -16.81 10.04
C LEU A 132 -5.37 -17.06 10.65
N LYS A 133 -5.46 -17.93 11.67
CA LYS A 133 -6.73 -18.17 12.37
C LYS A 133 -7.23 -16.88 13.04
N ARG A 134 -6.38 -16.18 13.79
CA ARG A 134 -6.72 -14.94 14.50
C ARG A 134 -7.08 -13.81 13.54
N PHE A 135 -6.36 -13.70 12.42
CA PHE A 135 -6.66 -12.72 11.38
C PHE A 135 -8.04 -12.94 10.75
N LYS A 136 -8.36 -14.19 10.40
CA LYS A 136 -9.68 -14.55 9.84
C LYS A 136 -10.82 -14.30 10.82
N GLN A 137 -10.58 -14.45 12.12
CA GLN A 137 -11.56 -14.17 13.17
C GLN A 137 -11.75 -12.66 13.40
N ASN A 138 -10.69 -11.88 13.33
CA ASN A 138 -10.72 -10.43 13.45
C ASN A 138 -9.55 -9.80 12.70
N GLN A 139 -9.84 -9.06 11.63
CA GLN A 139 -8.83 -8.39 10.80
C GLN A 139 -8.11 -7.26 11.54
N ASP A 140 -8.67 -6.72 12.63
CA ASP A 140 -7.99 -5.75 13.49
C ASP A 140 -6.83 -6.36 14.27
N ASN A 141 -6.69 -7.69 14.29
CA ASN A 141 -5.50 -8.33 14.81
C ASN A 141 -4.27 -8.10 13.91
N PHE A 142 -4.44 -7.69 12.65
CA PHE A 142 -3.32 -7.30 11.80
C PHE A 142 -2.75 -5.96 12.26
N LEU A 143 -1.54 -6.02 12.81
CA LEU A 143 -0.84 -4.87 13.36
C LEU A 143 -0.24 -4.05 12.22
N ARG A 144 -0.42 -2.73 12.28
CA ARG A 144 0.01 -1.79 11.25
C ARG A 144 0.95 -0.74 11.86
N PRO A 145 1.99 -0.28 11.14
CA PRO A 145 2.23 -0.55 9.72
C PRO A 145 2.93 -1.88 9.42
N VAL A 146 2.73 -2.40 8.20
CA VAL A 146 3.56 -3.47 7.61
C VAL A 146 3.96 -3.04 6.21
N THR A 147 5.26 -3.04 5.93
CA THR A 147 5.82 -2.77 4.60
C THR A 147 6.19 -4.10 3.96
N VAL A 148 5.75 -4.32 2.72
CA VAL A 148 5.92 -5.58 1.99
C VAL A 148 6.53 -5.28 0.63
N ASP A 149 7.65 -5.92 0.34
CA ASP A 149 8.26 -5.98 -0.98
C ASP A 149 7.91 -7.32 -1.61
N TRP A 150 6.96 -7.29 -2.54
CA TRP A 150 6.46 -8.50 -3.19
C TRP A 150 7.48 -9.10 -4.16
N SER A 151 8.36 -8.29 -4.75
CA SER A 151 9.36 -8.76 -5.70
C SER A 151 10.53 -9.46 -5.01
N ASN A 152 10.97 -8.92 -3.87
CA ASN A 152 12.12 -9.44 -3.13
C ASN A 152 11.77 -10.46 -2.04
N GLY A 153 10.46 -10.69 -1.82
CA GLY A 153 9.98 -11.65 -0.84
C GLY A 153 10.38 -11.26 0.59
N LYS A 154 10.19 -9.98 0.93
CA LYS A 154 10.57 -9.39 2.21
C LYS A 154 9.44 -8.56 2.76
N ALA A 155 9.33 -8.53 4.09
CA ALA A 155 8.38 -7.67 4.78
C ALA A 155 8.95 -7.24 6.12
N ILE A 156 8.62 -6.02 6.54
CA ILE A 156 8.97 -5.44 7.83
C ILE A 156 7.69 -5.03 8.55
N ALA A 157 7.54 -5.49 9.79
CA ALA A 157 6.47 -5.06 10.68
C ALA A 157 6.93 -3.87 11.53
N GLY A 158 6.04 -2.91 11.75
CA GLY A 158 6.35 -1.71 12.52
C GLY A 158 7.08 -0.63 11.72
N ASP A 159 7.70 0.30 12.43
CA ASP A 159 8.21 1.56 11.90
C ASP A 159 9.73 1.73 12.09
N ASN A 160 10.48 0.62 12.16
CA ASN A 160 11.93 0.66 12.18
C ASN A 160 12.46 1.14 10.81
N GLU A 161 12.77 2.43 10.73
CA GLU A 161 13.24 3.09 9.52
C GLU A 161 14.49 2.42 8.95
N SER A 162 15.43 1.97 9.79
CA SER A 162 16.67 1.32 9.32
C SER A 162 16.39 -0.02 8.64
N GLU A 163 15.47 -0.81 9.18
CA GLU A 163 15.05 -2.08 8.55
C GLU A 163 14.29 -1.84 7.26
N ILE A 164 13.42 -0.83 7.22
CA ILE A 164 12.69 -0.44 6.01
C ILE A 164 13.68 0.00 4.93
N LEU A 165 14.62 0.89 5.24
CA LEU A 165 15.65 1.34 4.29
C LEU A 165 16.49 0.19 3.77
N LYS A 166 16.84 -0.77 4.63
CA LYS A 166 17.57 -1.97 4.23
C LYS A 166 16.74 -2.81 3.26
N LEU A 167 15.45 -3.06 3.56
CA LEU A 167 14.53 -3.76 2.66
C LEU A 167 14.44 -3.07 1.29
N LEU A 168 14.41 -1.73 1.26
CA LEU A 168 14.36 -1.00 0.00
C LEU A 168 15.69 -1.10 -0.78
N ASN A 169 16.83 -1.12 -0.11
CA ASN A 169 18.12 -1.10 -0.80
C ASN A 169 18.65 -2.49 -1.18
N GLU A 170 18.01 -3.57 -0.71
CA GLU A 170 18.33 -4.94 -1.12
C GLU A 170 17.90 -5.15 -2.59
N GLN A 171 18.89 -5.17 -3.49
CA GLN A 171 18.73 -5.57 -4.89
C GLN A 171 19.16 -7.04 -5.05
N LYS A 172 18.42 -7.80 -5.85
CA LYS A 172 18.71 -9.22 -6.15
C LYS A 172 19.64 -9.39 -7.35
#